data_AF-A0A916RBD1-F1
#
_entry.id   AF-A0A916RBD1-F1
#
_cell.length_a   1.000
_cell.length_b   1.000
_cell.length_c   1.000
_cell.angle_alpha   90.00
_cell.angle_beta   90.00
_cell.angle_gamma   90.00
#
_symmetry.space_group_name_H-M   'P 1'
#
loop_
_entity.id
_entity.type
_entity.pdbx_description
1 polymer ?
#
loop_
_entity_poly.entity_id
_entity_poly.type
_entity_poly.pdbx_seq_one_letter_code
_entity_poly.pdbx_strand_id
1 'polypeptide(L)'
;MKSIRTKLKLNNKQKTLMAQHAGYSRWCYNWGLSLWNAAYQDGYKPNARKLREVFTNHTKPLYPWMKNLSSKVYQYAFINLGEAFKRFFQGLGKRPRFKKKGKSDSFPTECYANTIENQWKTHRIKWMES
;
A
#
# COMPACT_ATOMS: atom_id res chain seq x y z
N MET A 1 6.49 10.43 -21.54
CA MET A 1 5.61 10.63 -20.35
C MET A 1 6.20 11.77 -19.51
N LYS A 2 5.55 12.93 -19.42
CA LYS A 2 6.04 14.05 -18.59
C LYS A 2 5.68 13.77 -17.12
N SER A 3 6.68 13.60 -16.26
CA SER A 3 6.48 13.49 -14.80
C SER A 3 6.39 14.90 -14.22
N ILE A 4 5.19 15.34 -13.85
CA ILE A 4 4.97 16.62 -13.17
C ILE A 4 5.21 16.41 -11.66
N ARG A 5 6.15 17.15 -11.07
CA ARG A 5 6.42 17.14 -9.63
C ARG A 5 5.78 18.37 -8.99
N THR A 6 4.59 18.19 -8.41
CA THR A 6 3.86 19.26 -7.71
C THR A 6 3.90 19.06 -6.21
N LYS A 7 4.23 20.12 -5.44
CA LYS A 7 4.18 20.09 -3.97
C LYS A 7 2.77 20.43 -3.51
N LEU A 8 2.05 19.46 -2.95
CA LEU A 8 0.72 19.66 -2.38
C LEU A 8 0.81 20.43 -1.05
N LYS A 9 0.05 21.52 -0.91
CA LYS A 9 -0.17 22.19 0.39
C LYS A 9 -1.26 21.43 1.14
N LEU A 10 -0.85 20.57 2.07
CA LEU A 10 -1.76 19.72 2.85
C LEU A 10 -1.98 20.29 4.25
N ASN A 11 -3.19 20.15 4.78
CA ASN A 11 -3.47 20.41 6.19
C ASN A 11 -2.88 19.26 7.07
N ASN A 12 -2.65 19.52 8.37
CA ASN A 12 -2.03 18.57 9.30
C ASN A 12 -2.75 17.22 9.37
N LYS A 13 -4.09 17.21 9.28
CA LYS A 13 -4.90 15.97 9.20
C LYS A 13 -4.57 15.15 7.94
N GLN A 14 -4.47 15.80 6.79
CA GLN A 14 -4.16 15.15 5.51
C GLN A 14 -2.72 14.62 5.49
N LYS A 15 -1.76 15.39 6.05
CA LYS A 15 -0.36 14.93 6.19
C LYS A 15 -0.27 13.65 7.02
N THR A 16 -0.99 13.61 8.15
CA THR A 16 -1.01 12.44 9.03
C THR A 16 -1.58 11.22 8.31
N LEU A 17 -2.71 11.38 7.61
CA LEU A 17 -3.33 10.28 6.88
C LEU A 17 -2.47 9.80 5.71
N MET A 18 -1.80 10.70 4.99
CA MET A 18 -0.83 10.32 3.96
C MET A 18 0.34 9.52 4.55
N ALA A 19 0.86 9.94 5.71
CA ALA A 19 1.91 9.21 6.40
C ALA A 19 1.45 7.82 6.85
N GLN A 20 0.18 7.68 7.28
CA GLN A 20 -0.44 6.39 7.60
C GLN A 20 -0.54 5.49 6.36
N HIS A 21 -1.02 6.00 5.22
CA HIS A 21 -1.06 5.23 3.97
C HIS A 21 0.33 4.80 3.49
N ALA A 22 1.31 5.69 3.56
CA ALA A 22 2.69 5.38 3.22
C ALA A 22 3.28 4.30 4.16
N GLY A 23 3.03 4.42 5.46
CA GLY A 23 3.39 3.41 6.46
C GLY A 23 2.73 2.06 6.21
N TYR A 24 1.44 2.07 5.87
CA TYR A 24 0.66 0.87 5.56
C TYR A 24 1.16 0.16 4.30
N SER A 25 1.45 0.91 3.24
CA SER A 25 2.09 0.41 2.01
C SER A 25 3.41 -0.29 2.29
N ARG A 26 4.28 0.36 3.08
CA ARG A 26 5.57 -0.21 3.50
C ARG A 26 5.39 -1.50 4.30
N TRP A 27 4.47 -1.48 5.27
CA TRP A 27 4.20 -2.63 6.12
C TRP A 27 3.70 -3.82 5.31
N CYS A 28 2.72 -3.62 4.41
CA CYS A 28 2.20 -4.67 3.54
C CYS A 28 3.28 -5.23 2.60
N TYR A 29 4.09 -4.36 2.01
CA TYR A 29 5.20 -4.79 1.14
C TYR A 29 6.19 -5.67 1.91
N ASN A 30 6.58 -5.27 3.12
CA ASN A 30 7.52 -6.01 3.95
C ASN A 30 6.93 -7.33 4.43
N TRP A 31 5.68 -7.34 4.88
CA TRP A 31 4.95 -8.57 5.24
C TRP A 31 4.90 -9.54 4.05
N GLY A 32 4.52 -9.04 2.87
CA GLY A 32 4.45 -9.85 1.66
C GLY A 32 5.81 -10.40 1.23
N LEU A 33 6.87 -9.59 1.34
CA LEU A 33 8.23 -10.02 1.05
C LEU A 33 8.70 -11.11 2.02
N SER A 34 8.36 -11.00 3.30
CA SER A 34 8.68 -12.03 4.30
C SER A 34 8.03 -13.36 3.94
N LEU A 35 6.72 -13.35 3.65
CA LEU A 35 5.99 -14.55 3.27
C LEU A 35 6.47 -15.13 1.93
N TRP A 36 6.79 -14.26 0.97
CA TRP A 36 7.35 -14.67 -0.31
C TRP A 36 8.70 -15.38 -0.14
N ASN A 37 9.58 -14.83 0.71
CA ASN A 37 10.88 -15.45 0.99
C ASN A 37 10.72 -16.82 1.68
N ALA A 38 9.82 -16.94 2.66
CA ALA A 38 9.52 -18.20 3.33
C ALA A 38 9.00 -19.25 2.34
N ALA A 39 7.99 -18.89 1.54
CA ALA A 39 7.44 -19.81 0.53
C ALA A 39 8.49 -20.26 -0.49
N TYR A 40 9.43 -19.39 -0.85
CA TYR A 40 10.52 -19.74 -1.75
C TYR A 40 11.57 -20.67 -1.11
N GLN A 41 11.83 -20.52 0.19
CA GLN A 41 12.69 -21.44 0.95
C GLN A 41 12.07 -22.85 1.03
N ASP A 42 10.76 -22.93 1.12
CA ASP A 42 9.99 -24.18 1.11
C ASP A 42 9.80 -24.78 -0.30
N GLY A 43 10.40 -24.17 -1.34
CA GLY A 43 10.33 -24.66 -2.72
C GLY A 43 9.07 -24.27 -3.50
N TYR A 44 8.18 -23.46 -2.92
CA TYR A 44 6.98 -22.98 -3.61
C TYR A 44 7.29 -21.81 -4.55
N LYS A 45 6.40 -21.61 -5.53
CA LYS A 45 6.37 -20.46 -6.44
C LYS A 45 5.29 -19.47 -6.01
N PRO A 46 5.59 -18.55 -5.07
CA PRO A 46 4.64 -17.54 -4.62
C PRO A 46 4.16 -16.63 -5.75
N ASN A 47 2.90 -16.17 -5.63
CA ASN A 47 2.24 -15.28 -6.57
C ASN A 47 1.54 -14.14 -5.80
N ALA A 48 1.61 -12.92 -6.33
CA ALA A 48 0.92 -11.75 -5.77
C ALA A 48 -0.59 -11.97 -5.53
N ARG A 49 -1.26 -12.79 -6.36
CA ARG A 49 -2.68 -13.14 -6.15
C ARG A 49 -2.88 -13.95 -4.86
N LYS A 50 -2.08 -15.01 -4.66
CA LYS A 50 -2.16 -15.87 -3.48
C LYS A 50 -1.81 -15.08 -2.21
N LEU A 51 -0.80 -14.20 -2.29
CA LEU A 51 -0.45 -13.26 -1.22
C LEU A 51 -1.62 -12.36 -0.81
N ARG A 52 -2.34 -11.78 -1.79
CA ARG A 52 -3.52 -10.95 -1.51
C ARG A 52 -4.64 -11.72 -0.83
N GLU A 53 -4.84 -12.97 -1.24
CA GLU A 53 -5.85 -13.86 -0.67
C GLU A 53 -5.54 -14.17 0.80
N VAL A 54 -4.32 -14.66 1.07
CA VAL A 54 -3.83 -14.94 2.44
C VAL A 54 -3.90 -13.69 3.31
N PHE A 55 -3.47 -12.55 2.75
CA PHE A 55 -3.50 -11.28 3.46
C PHE A 55 -4.93 -10.89 3.87
N THR A 56 -5.87 -10.94 2.92
CA THR A 56 -7.25 -10.48 3.14
C THR A 56 -7.98 -11.37 4.13
N ASN A 57 -7.77 -12.69 4.05
CA ASN A 57 -8.51 -13.67 4.85
C ASN A 57 -7.91 -13.87 6.24
N HIS A 58 -6.59 -13.86 6.39
CA HIS A 58 -5.93 -14.24 7.65
C HIS A 58 -5.23 -13.08 8.35
N THR A 59 -4.62 -12.15 7.61
CA THR A 59 -3.79 -11.10 8.22
C THR A 59 -4.59 -9.84 8.51
N LYS A 60 -5.29 -9.30 7.51
CA LYS A 60 -6.05 -8.03 7.62
C LYS A 60 -7.08 -8.03 8.77
N PRO A 61 -7.82 -9.12 9.07
CA PRO A 61 -8.77 -9.14 10.19
C PRO A 61 -8.10 -8.94 11.56
N LEU A 62 -6.84 -9.34 11.71
CA LEU A 62 -6.08 -9.21 12.95
C LEU A 62 -5.65 -7.76 13.26
N TYR A 63 -5.77 -6.86 12.28
CA TYR A 63 -5.32 -5.47 12.40
C TYR A 63 -6.47 -4.49 12.14
N PRO A 64 -7.30 -4.18 13.16
CA PRO A 64 -8.47 -3.32 13.01
C PRO A 64 -8.17 -1.94 12.41
N TRP A 65 -6.99 -1.38 12.71
CA TRP A 65 -6.57 -0.07 12.20
C TRP A 65 -6.47 -0.01 10.66
N MET A 66 -6.29 -1.16 9.99
CA MET A 66 -6.23 -1.22 8.52
C MET A 66 -7.59 -0.97 7.86
N LYS A 67 -8.70 -1.15 8.58
CA LYS A 67 -10.05 -0.89 8.06
C LYS A 67 -10.25 0.58 7.67
N ASN A 68 -9.56 1.48 8.36
CA ASN A 68 -9.63 2.92 8.12
C ASN A 68 -8.78 3.38 6.92
N LEU A 69 -8.03 2.47 6.31
CA LEU A 69 -7.14 2.78 5.19
C LEU A 69 -7.63 2.09 3.91
N SER A 70 -7.40 2.75 2.77
CA SER A 70 -7.81 2.26 1.46
C SER A 70 -7.22 0.89 1.15
N SER A 71 -8.09 -0.01 0.69
CA SER A 71 -7.70 -1.36 0.27
C SER A 71 -6.75 -1.36 -0.93
N LYS A 72 -6.78 -0.31 -1.75
CA LYS A 72 -5.87 -0.14 -2.88
C LYS A 72 -4.41 -0.11 -2.42
N VAL A 73 -4.12 0.42 -1.24
CA VAL A 73 -2.73 0.55 -0.74
C VAL A 73 -2.03 -0.81 -0.66
N TYR A 74 -2.65 -1.80 -0.01
CA TYR A 74 -2.04 -3.13 0.09
C TYR A 74 -2.05 -3.87 -1.25
N GLN A 75 -3.11 -3.70 -2.05
CA GLN A 75 -3.20 -4.34 -3.36
C GLN A 75 -2.03 -3.92 -4.27
N TYR A 76 -1.77 -2.61 -4.36
CA TYR A 76 -0.63 -2.08 -5.10
C TYR A 76 0.71 -2.46 -4.47
N ALA A 77 0.82 -2.54 -3.14
CA ALA A 77 2.03 -3.01 -2.49
C ALA A 77 2.40 -4.43 -2.94
N PHE A 78 1.41 -5.33 -3.07
CA PHE A 78 1.63 -6.70 -3.54
C PHE A 78 1.85 -6.79 -5.06
N ILE A 79 1.19 -5.95 -5.86
CA ILE A 79 1.46 -5.85 -7.31
C ILE A 79 2.91 -5.44 -7.53
N ASN A 80 3.36 -4.37 -6.86
CA ASN A 80 4.73 -3.88 -6.95
C ASN A 80 5.74 -4.93 -6.49
N LEU A 81 5.42 -5.73 -5.47
CA LEU A 81 6.26 -6.84 -5.03
C LEU A 81 6.38 -7.92 -6.11
N GLY A 82 5.25 -8.34 -6.69
CA GLY A 82 5.22 -9.32 -7.77
C GLY A 82 5.98 -8.86 -9.01
N GLU A 83 5.84 -7.59 -9.40
CA GLU A 83 6.59 -7.01 -10.50
C GLU A 83 8.09 -6.95 -10.20
N ALA A 84 8.48 -6.59 -8.97
CA ALA A 84 9.88 -6.57 -8.57
C ALA A 84 10.52 -7.97 -8.66
N PHE A 85 9.81 -9.02 -8.25
CA PHE A 85 10.26 -10.40 -8.45
C PHE A 85 10.29 -10.81 -9.92
N LYS A 86 9.28 -10.44 -10.72
CA LYS A 86 9.28 -10.70 -12.16
C LYS A 86 10.52 -10.11 -12.84
N ARG A 87 10.86 -8.85 -12.54
CA ARG A 87 12.05 -8.18 -13.07
C ARG A 87 13.35 -8.83 -12.59
N PHE A 88 13.39 -9.27 -11.33
CA PHE A 88 14.52 -10.02 -10.79
C PHE A 88 14.76 -11.32 -11.56
N PHE A 89 13.72 -12.12 -11.80
CA PHE A 89 13.84 -13.37 -12.57
C PHE A 89 14.18 -13.14 -14.04
N GLN A 90 13.83 -11.99 -14.61
CA GLN A 90 14.22 -11.58 -15.96
C GLN A 90 15.64 -11.00 -16.04
N GLY A 91 16.38 -10.89 -14.93
CA GLY A 91 17.70 -10.26 -14.88
C GLY A 91 17.68 -8.73 -15.05
N LEU A 92 16.50 -8.11 -15.09
CA LEU A 92 16.31 -6.67 -15.29
C LEU A 92 16.35 -5.87 -13.97
N GLY A 93 16.52 -6.55 -12.84
CA GLY A 93 16.48 -5.92 -11.52
C GLY A 93 17.16 -6.76 -10.44
N LYS A 94 17.46 -6.10 -9.32
CA LYS A 94 18.02 -6.76 -8.13
C LYS A 94 16.90 -7.45 -7.33
N ARG A 95 17.29 -8.43 -6.51
CA ARG A 95 16.36 -9.11 -5.59
C ARG A 95 15.61 -8.08 -4.73
N PRO A 96 14.28 -8.21 -4.59
CA PRO A 96 13.49 -7.35 -3.70
C PRO A 96 14.01 -7.36 -2.26
N ARG A 97 14.03 -6.18 -1.62
CA ARG A 97 14.53 -5.98 -0.25
C ARG A 97 13.47 -5.31 0.62
N PHE A 98 13.55 -5.52 1.93
CA PHE A 98 12.70 -4.83 2.89
C PHE A 98 12.83 -3.31 2.75
N LYS A 99 11.69 -2.63 2.70
CA LYS A 99 11.59 -1.18 2.64
C LYS A 99 11.85 -0.56 4.01
N LYS A 100 12.61 0.53 4.02
CA LYS A 100 12.92 1.35 5.21
C LYS A 100 12.12 2.66 5.16
N LYS A 101 11.66 3.12 6.32
CA LYS A 101 10.97 4.42 6.48
C LYS A 101 11.87 5.55 5.97
N GLY A 102 11.28 6.50 5.26
CA GLY A 102 11.97 7.71 4.80
C GLY A 102 12.89 7.55 3.58
N LYS A 103 13.08 6.33 3.04
CA LYS A 103 13.88 6.14 1.80
C LYS A 103 13.06 6.08 0.52
N SER A 104 11.94 5.36 0.54
CA SER A 104 11.13 5.11 -0.66
C SER A 104 9.69 4.82 -0.28
N ASP A 105 9.15 5.69 0.58
CA ASP A 105 7.76 5.61 1.02
C ASP A 105 6.85 6.12 -0.09
N SER A 106 5.97 5.24 -0.59
CA SER A 106 5.05 5.54 -1.68
C SER A 106 3.74 4.79 -1.50
N PHE A 107 2.65 5.39 -1.98
CA PHE A 107 1.32 4.80 -2.03
C PHE A 107 0.58 5.30 -3.28
N PRO A 108 -0.48 4.60 -3.75
CA PRO A 108 -1.20 4.99 -4.96
C PRO A 108 -1.90 6.35 -4.79
N THR A 109 -1.78 7.22 -5.78
CA THR A 109 -2.40 8.56 -5.80
C THR A 109 -3.92 8.51 -5.70
N GLU A 110 -4.56 7.46 -6.20
CA GLU A 110 -6.01 7.22 -6.06
C GLU A 110 -6.47 7.13 -4.60
N CYS A 111 -5.58 6.75 -3.68
CA CYS A 111 -5.91 6.74 -2.25
C CYS A 111 -6.06 8.17 -1.70
N TYR A 112 -5.44 9.16 -2.33
CA TYR A 112 -5.61 10.56 -1.98
C TYR A 112 -6.95 11.12 -2.46
N ALA A 113 -7.39 10.80 -3.69
CA ALA A 113 -8.68 11.27 -4.21
C ALA A 113 -9.85 10.81 -3.32
N ASN A 114 -9.86 9.53 -2.94
CA ASN A 114 -10.86 8.99 -2.03
C ASN A 114 -10.82 9.65 -0.64
N THR A 115 -9.64 10.11 -0.20
CA THR A 115 -9.50 10.83 1.07
C THR A 115 -10.17 12.19 1.01
N ILE A 116 -9.99 12.94 -0.07
CA ILE A 116 -10.62 14.25 -0.26
C ILE A 116 -12.14 14.07 -0.43
N GLU A 117 -12.57 13.13 -1.26
CA GLU A 117 -13.99 12.86 -1.51
C GLU A 117 -14.75 12.45 -0.24
N ASN A 118 -14.16 11.59 0.60
CA ASN A 118 -14.74 11.23 1.90
C ASN A 118 -14.81 12.44 2.86
N GLN A 119 -13.87 13.38 2.79
CA GLN A 119 -13.96 14.65 3.55
C GLN A 119 -15.11 15.54 3.04
N TRP A 120 -15.31 15.66 1.73
CA TRP A 120 -16.43 16.41 1.16
C TRP A 120 -17.78 15.78 1.52
N LYS A 121 -17.90 14.45 1.46
CA LYS A 121 -19.13 13.73 1.84
C LYS A 121 -19.46 13.88 3.33
N THR A 122 -18.47 13.78 4.22
CA THR A 122 -18.69 13.96 5.67
C THR A 122 -19.02 15.40 6.05
N HIS A 123 -18.43 16.41 5.39
CA HIS A 123 -18.85 17.80 5.60
C HIS A 123 -20.28 18.01 5.10
N ARG A 124 -20.65 17.47 3.93
CA ARG A 124 -22.01 17.60 3.37
C ARG A 124 -23.09 16.97 4.27
N ILE A 125 -22.81 15.84 4.90
CA ILE A 125 -23.77 15.18 5.82
C ILE A 125 -23.94 16.00 7.11
N LYS A 126 -22.86 16.56 7.66
CA LYS A 126 -22.93 17.42 8.86
C LYS A 126 -23.81 18.67 8.70
N TRP A 127 -23.94 19.22 7.49
CA TRP A 127 -24.80 20.37 7.21
C TRP A 127 -26.29 20.02 7.10
N MET A 128 -26.65 18.75 6.93
CA MET A 128 -28.05 18.31 6.82
C MET A 128 -28.62 17.77 8.14
N GLU A 129 -27.81 17.72 9.20
CA GLU A 129 -28.20 17.29 10.55
C GLU A 129 -28.24 18.46 11.57
N SER A 130 -28.30 19.71 11.10
CA SER A 130 -28.48 20.92 11.94
C SER A 130 -29.72 21.70 11.56
#